data_AF-A0A060BZT4-F1
#
_entry.id   AF-A0A060BZT4-F1
#
_cell.length_a   1.000
_cell.length_b   1.000
_cell.length_c   1.000
_cell.angle_alpha   90.00
_cell.angle_beta   90.00
_cell.angle_gamma   90.00
#
_symmetry.space_group_name_H-M   'P 1'
#
loop_
_entity.id
_entity.type
_entity.pdbx_description
1 polymer ?
#
loop_
_entity_poly.entity_id
_entity_poly.type
_entity_poly.pdbx_seq_one_letter_code
_entity_poly.pdbx_strand_id
1 'polypeptide(L)'
;EESGQPPWRIRQLRGWARRSRVAVAAAYDPLTGLARDRDLRGERWLSSSTIAGFAPLLCGGLPVDVEKAMLATLTGPDWAGHPALFAQIPPSVSPNDIGFRPKEYWRGPVWPVIAWLFGWAFGERGWQAESDHLRSECLRLAADGSFAEYYHPITGEPLGSRQQSWTATVVLDWLH
;
A
#
# COMPACT_ATOMS: atom_id res chain seq x y z
N GLU A 1 5.68 -28.09 -5.31
CA GLU A 1 6.79 -28.91 -5.81
C GLU A 1 7.56 -28.26 -6.98
N GLU A 2 7.45 -26.96 -7.23
CA GLU A 2 7.91 -26.36 -8.51
C GLU A 2 9.38 -25.93 -8.62
N SER A 3 10.16 -25.86 -7.53
CA SER A 3 11.52 -25.27 -7.59
C SER A 3 12.68 -26.20 -7.26
N GLY A 4 12.40 -27.50 -6.99
CA GLY A 4 13.43 -28.48 -6.60
C GLY A 4 14.18 -28.14 -5.29
N GLN A 5 13.67 -27.19 -4.50
CA GLN A 5 14.38 -26.71 -3.32
C GLN A 5 14.32 -27.73 -2.17
N PRO A 6 15.38 -27.80 -1.34
CA PRO A 6 15.43 -28.78 -0.27
C PRO A 6 14.35 -28.48 0.80
N PRO A 7 13.73 -29.51 1.41
CA PRO A 7 12.62 -29.33 2.35
C PRO A 7 12.92 -28.40 3.53
N TRP A 8 14.17 -28.37 4.02
CA TRP A 8 14.56 -27.49 5.12
C TRP A 8 14.45 -26.01 4.75
N ARG A 9 14.77 -25.63 3.50
CA ARG A 9 14.69 -24.25 3.02
C ARG A 9 13.24 -23.81 2.89
N ILE A 10 12.38 -24.68 2.37
CA ILE A 10 10.93 -24.44 2.31
C ILE A 10 10.36 -24.22 3.72
N ARG A 11 10.73 -25.09 4.69
CA ARG A 11 10.32 -24.93 6.10
C ARG A 11 10.82 -23.61 6.69
N GLN A 12 12.05 -23.21 6.39
CA GLN A 12 12.63 -21.97 6.88
C GLN A 12 11.87 -20.74 6.34
N LEU A 13 11.63 -20.68 5.03
CA LEU A 13 10.88 -19.59 4.38
C LEU A 13 9.46 -19.48 4.93
N ARG A 14 8.74 -20.61 5.07
CA ARG A 14 7.41 -20.63 5.71
C ARG A 14 7.47 -20.17 7.16
N GLY A 15 8.53 -20.55 7.88
CA GLY A 15 8.79 -20.12 9.25
C GLY A 15 8.98 -18.61 9.36
N TRP A 16 9.73 -17.99 8.44
CA TRP A 16 9.89 -16.54 8.38
C TRP A 16 8.58 -15.85 8.05
N ALA A 17 7.88 -16.28 7.00
CA ALA A 17 6.59 -15.71 6.60
C ALA A 17 5.57 -15.73 7.76
N ARG A 18 5.48 -16.86 8.48
CA ARG A 18 4.59 -16.97 9.65
C ARG A 18 4.98 -16.01 10.77
N ARG A 19 6.27 -15.93 11.13
CA ARG A 19 6.72 -15.06 12.22
C ARG A 19 6.52 -13.58 11.89
N SER A 20 6.87 -13.16 10.67
CA SER A 20 6.68 -11.78 10.23
C SER A 20 5.20 -11.41 10.21
N ARG A 21 4.32 -12.29 9.70
CA ARG A 21 2.87 -12.08 9.71
C ARG A 21 2.31 -11.86 11.13
N VAL A 22 2.70 -12.71 12.08
CA VAL A 22 2.28 -12.57 13.48
C VAL A 22 2.77 -11.25 14.08
N ALA A 23 4.01 -10.86 13.79
CA ALA A 23 4.56 -9.60 14.28
C ALA A 23 3.82 -8.37 13.72
N VAL A 24 3.50 -8.38 12.42
CA VAL A 24 2.74 -7.30 11.77
C VAL A 24 1.31 -7.22 12.33
N ALA A 25 0.62 -8.36 12.50
CA ALA A 25 -0.70 -8.39 13.09
C ALA A 25 -0.70 -7.89 14.56
N ALA A 26 0.34 -8.20 15.33
CA ALA A 26 0.48 -7.73 16.71
C ALA A 26 0.74 -6.21 16.82
N ALA A 27 1.15 -5.56 15.73
CA ALA A 27 1.35 -4.11 15.68
C ALA A 27 0.05 -3.32 15.46
N TYR A 28 -1.05 -4.01 15.13
CA TYR A 28 -2.37 -3.41 14.95
C TYR A 28 -2.86 -2.69 16.21
N ASP A 29 -3.41 -1.49 16.02
CA ASP A 29 -4.06 -0.71 17.05
C ASP A 29 -5.58 -0.64 16.79
N PRO A 30 -6.43 -1.23 17.64
CA PRO A 30 -7.87 -1.15 17.45
C PRO A 30 -8.44 0.26 17.57
N LEU A 31 -7.72 1.20 18.19
CA LEU A 31 -8.18 2.59 18.32
C LEU A 31 -8.06 3.36 17.00
N THR A 32 -6.99 3.12 16.24
CA THR A 32 -6.75 3.82 14.97
C THR A 32 -7.17 2.98 13.76
N GLY A 33 -7.32 1.67 13.92
CA GLY A 33 -7.55 0.74 12.82
C GLY A 33 -6.31 0.48 11.95
N LEU A 34 -5.11 0.88 12.40
CA LEU A 34 -3.87 0.80 11.65
C LEU A 34 -2.80 0.00 12.40
N ALA A 35 -1.89 -0.64 11.66
CA ALA A 35 -0.64 -1.13 12.21
C ALA A 35 0.32 0.02 12.54
N ARG A 36 1.12 -0.16 13.58
CA ARG A 36 2.05 0.86 14.09
C ARG A 36 3.49 0.43 13.93
N ASP A 37 4.35 1.38 13.58
CA ASP A 37 5.79 1.18 13.71
C ASP A 37 6.22 1.23 15.18
N ARG A 38 7.36 0.61 15.49
CA ARG A 38 7.92 0.60 16.86
C ARG A 38 9.25 1.34 16.89
N ASP A 39 9.32 2.38 17.71
CA ASP A 39 10.58 3.02 18.09
C ASP A 39 11.22 2.19 19.22
N LEU A 40 12.31 1.51 18.89
CA LEU A 40 13.04 0.66 19.84
C LEU A 40 13.90 1.46 20.82
N ARG A 41 14.31 2.68 20.46
CA ARG A 41 15.15 3.52 21.34
C ARG A 41 14.29 4.25 22.37
N GLY A 42 13.15 4.78 21.93
CA GLY A 42 12.17 5.42 22.78
C GLY A 42 11.16 4.46 23.41
N GLU A 43 11.27 3.16 23.13
CA GLU A 43 10.37 2.10 23.61
C GLU A 43 8.87 2.42 23.45
N ARG A 44 8.49 2.99 22.30
CA ARG A 44 7.13 3.47 22.04
C ARG A 44 6.61 3.07 20.68
N TRP A 45 5.29 2.99 20.57
CA TRP A 45 4.61 2.83 19.30
C TRP A 45 4.48 4.18 18.59
N LEU A 46 4.55 4.16 17.26
CA LEU A 46 4.38 5.32 16.39
C LEU A 46 3.04 5.18 15.67
N SER A 47 2.14 6.16 15.86
CA SER A 47 0.77 6.14 15.34
C SER A 47 0.58 7.15 14.20
N SER A 48 1.51 7.19 13.25
CA SER A 48 1.41 8.07 12.08
C SER A 48 0.40 7.52 11.07
N SER A 49 -0.45 8.38 10.48
CA SER A 49 -1.45 7.97 9.49
C SER A 49 -0.83 7.85 8.09
N THR A 50 0.08 6.89 7.92
CA THR A 50 0.77 6.60 6.65
C THR A 50 0.27 5.30 6.02
N ILE A 51 0.52 5.14 4.73
CA ILE A 51 0.13 3.94 3.98
C ILE A 51 0.71 2.63 4.56
N ALA A 52 1.81 2.72 5.32
CA ALA A 52 2.40 1.59 6.03
C ALA A 52 1.47 1.00 7.12
N GLY A 53 0.52 1.79 7.64
CA GLY A 53 -0.48 1.30 8.59
C GLY A 53 -1.36 0.18 8.05
N PHE A 54 -1.42 0.02 6.73
CA PHE A 54 -2.18 -1.03 6.05
C PHE A 54 -1.34 -2.28 5.73
N ALA A 55 -0.13 -2.40 6.26
CA ALA A 55 0.72 -3.59 6.08
C ALA A 55 0.01 -4.94 6.35
N PRO A 56 -0.92 -5.07 7.33
CA PRO A 56 -1.66 -6.32 7.51
C PRO A 56 -2.50 -6.73 6.30
N LEU A 57 -2.94 -5.80 5.45
CA LEU A 57 -3.65 -6.14 4.22
C LEU A 57 -2.75 -6.90 3.23
N LEU A 58 -1.44 -6.63 3.23
CA LEU A 58 -0.48 -7.30 2.34
C LEU A 58 -0.18 -8.74 2.78
N CYS A 59 0.01 -8.96 4.09
CA CYS A 59 0.46 -10.25 4.60
C CYS A 59 -0.64 -11.09 5.28
N GLY A 60 -1.79 -10.50 5.59
CA GLY A 60 -2.85 -11.08 6.40
C GLY A 60 -2.45 -11.27 7.87
N GLY A 61 -3.26 -12.03 8.61
CA GLY A 61 -2.97 -12.47 9.97
C GLY A 61 -3.83 -11.80 11.04
N LEU A 62 -4.66 -10.83 10.65
CA LEU A 62 -5.68 -10.26 11.52
C LEU A 62 -6.98 -11.10 11.42
N PRO A 63 -7.91 -10.97 12.38
CA PRO A 63 -9.26 -11.50 12.25
C PRO A 63 -9.94 -10.97 10.97
N VAL A 64 -10.75 -11.81 10.32
CA VAL A 64 -11.34 -11.51 9.00
C VAL A 64 -12.18 -10.23 9.00
N ASP A 65 -12.94 -10.00 10.07
CA ASP A 65 -13.73 -8.80 10.32
C ASP A 65 -12.87 -7.54 10.47
N VAL A 66 -11.74 -7.66 11.17
CA VAL A 66 -10.77 -6.57 11.35
C VAL A 66 -10.09 -6.22 10.02
N GLU A 67 -9.73 -7.22 9.21
CA GLU A 67 -9.14 -6.98 7.88
C GLU A 67 -10.13 -6.32 6.92
N LYS A 68 -11.41 -6.74 6.96
CA LYS A 68 -12.47 -6.09 6.18
C LYS A 68 -12.67 -4.64 6.59
N ALA A 69 -12.64 -4.35 7.90
CA ALA A 69 -12.72 -2.97 8.39
C ALA A 69 -11.51 -2.14 7.93
N MET A 70 -10.29 -2.70 8.00
CA MET A 70 -9.08 -2.04 7.53
C MET A 70 -9.11 -1.77 6.02
N LEU A 71 -9.60 -2.71 5.21
CA LEU A 71 -9.79 -2.52 3.77
C LEU A 71 -10.84 -1.42 3.49
N ALA A 72 -11.94 -1.39 4.24
CA ALA A 72 -12.94 -0.32 4.15
C ALA A 72 -12.34 1.05 4.51
N THR A 73 -11.44 1.12 5.50
CA THR A 73 -10.71 2.36 5.83
C THR A 73 -9.81 2.80 4.67
N LEU A 74 -9.03 1.89 4.08
CA LEU A 74 -8.12 2.21 2.97
C LEU A 74 -8.86 2.72 1.73
N THR A 75 -10.03 2.14 1.44
CA THR A 75 -10.88 2.50 0.31
C THR A 75 -11.84 3.65 0.62
N GLY A 76 -11.87 4.10 1.88
CA GLY A 76 -12.80 5.10 2.40
C GLY A 76 -12.33 6.55 2.22
N PRO A 77 -13.12 7.51 2.76
CA PRO A 77 -12.96 8.95 2.51
C PRO A 77 -11.69 9.56 3.14
N ASP A 78 -11.03 8.86 4.06
CA ASP A 78 -9.76 9.32 4.65
C ASP A 78 -8.53 8.90 3.83
N TRP A 79 -8.72 8.09 2.78
CA TRP A 79 -7.68 7.48 1.97
C TRP A 79 -8.05 7.48 0.48
N ALA A 80 -8.13 6.32 -0.18
CA ALA A 80 -8.33 6.24 -1.63
C ALA A 80 -9.68 6.81 -2.08
N GLY A 81 -10.70 6.79 -1.22
CA GLY A 81 -12.01 7.38 -1.47
C GLY A 81 -12.11 8.88 -1.15
N HIS A 82 -11.00 9.54 -0.77
CA HIS A 82 -11.03 10.95 -0.40
C HIS A 82 -11.49 11.83 -1.58
N PRO A 83 -12.49 12.71 -1.40
CA PRO A 83 -13.20 13.37 -2.51
C PRO A 83 -12.34 14.34 -3.33
N ALA A 84 -11.22 14.80 -2.76
CA ALA A 84 -10.30 15.70 -3.46
C ALA A 84 -9.25 14.99 -4.32
N LEU A 85 -9.19 13.65 -4.33
CA LEU A 85 -8.14 12.95 -5.07
C LEU A 85 -8.38 13.00 -6.57
N PHE A 86 -7.31 13.24 -7.32
CA PHE A 86 -7.32 13.14 -8.77
C PHE A 86 -7.59 11.71 -9.21
N ALA A 87 -7.01 10.72 -8.52
CA ALA A 87 -7.23 9.30 -8.72
C ALA A 87 -7.41 8.59 -7.38
N GLN A 88 -8.31 7.59 -7.35
CA GLN A 88 -8.71 6.85 -6.16
C GLN A 88 -7.63 5.82 -5.77
N ILE A 89 -6.45 6.35 -5.49
CA ILE A 89 -5.26 5.63 -5.07
C ILE A 89 -4.88 6.17 -3.69
N PRO A 90 -4.62 5.31 -2.69
CA PRO A 90 -4.28 5.78 -1.37
C PRO A 90 -2.96 6.57 -1.41
N PRO A 91 -2.92 7.81 -0.90
CA PRO A 91 -1.69 8.58 -0.83
C PRO A 91 -0.74 8.02 0.24
N SER A 92 0.54 8.44 0.21
CA SER A 92 1.54 7.96 1.19
C SER A 92 1.24 8.35 2.64
N VAL A 93 0.52 9.45 2.83
CA VAL A 93 -0.01 9.95 4.10
C VAL A 93 -1.48 10.31 3.89
N SER A 94 -2.35 10.03 4.85
CA SER A 94 -3.78 10.41 4.75
C SER A 94 -3.91 11.92 4.47
N PRO A 95 -4.79 12.34 3.54
CA PRO A 95 -5.05 13.76 3.29
C PRO A 95 -5.54 14.54 4.51
N ASN A 96 -6.12 13.85 5.49
CA ASN A 96 -6.64 14.44 6.72
C ASN A 96 -5.59 14.53 7.84
N ASP A 97 -4.39 13.99 7.64
CA ASP A 97 -3.30 14.06 8.61
C ASP A 97 -2.59 15.44 8.54
N ILE A 98 -2.25 16.00 9.71
CA ILE A 98 -1.54 17.29 9.80
C ILE A 98 -0.15 17.27 9.11
N GLY A 99 0.45 16.08 9.00
CA GLY A 99 1.71 15.83 8.32
C GLY A 99 1.59 15.75 6.80
N PHE A 100 0.38 15.81 6.24
CA PHE A 100 0.16 15.72 4.79
C PHE A 100 0.79 16.91 4.05
N ARG A 101 1.63 16.59 3.07
CA ARG A 101 2.33 17.53 2.19
C ARG A 101 2.24 16.97 0.77
N PRO A 102 1.35 17.49 -0.09
CA PRO A 102 0.98 16.83 -1.34
C PRO A 102 2.09 16.80 -2.40
N LYS A 103 3.19 17.53 -2.19
CA LYS A 103 4.37 17.56 -3.08
C LYS A 103 5.62 16.92 -2.48
N GLU A 104 5.65 16.64 -1.17
CA GLU A 104 6.89 16.27 -0.48
C GLU A 104 7.03 14.75 -0.37
N TYR A 105 7.49 14.11 -1.45
CA TYR A 105 7.99 12.73 -1.44
C TYR A 105 7.05 11.73 -0.73
N TRP A 106 7.45 11.13 0.40
CA TRP A 106 6.64 10.18 1.17
C TRP A 106 5.66 10.81 2.18
N ARG A 107 5.43 12.13 2.10
CA ARG A 107 4.56 12.86 3.03
C ARG A 107 3.16 13.17 2.48
N GLY A 108 2.76 12.59 1.36
CA GLY A 108 1.45 12.90 0.77
C GLY A 108 1.24 12.43 -0.67
N PRO A 109 2.22 12.49 -1.58
CA PRO A 109 2.07 11.96 -2.92
C PRO A 109 1.53 10.53 -3.03
N VAL A 110 0.90 10.23 -4.17
CA VAL A 110 0.53 8.87 -4.58
C VAL A 110 1.67 8.23 -5.37
N TRP A 111 1.90 6.94 -5.15
CA TRP A 111 3.04 6.21 -5.70
C TRP A 111 2.55 5.01 -6.52
N PRO A 112 2.77 5.00 -7.86
CA PRO A 112 2.34 3.87 -8.71
C PRO A 112 2.84 2.51 -8.22
N VAL A 113 4.08 2.43 -7.74
CA VAL A 113 4.67 1.20 -7.20
C VAL A 113 3.94 0.68 -5.94
N ILE A 114 3.43 1.59 -5.11
CA ILE A 114 2.65 1.20 -3.92
C ILE A 114 1.24 0.79 -4.33
N ALA A 115 0.60 1.53 -5.24
CA ALA A 115 -0.69 1.14 -5.79
C ALA A 115 -0.63 -0.28 -6.40
N TRP A 116 0.45 -0.57 -7.12
CA TRP A 116 0.72 -1.89 -7.68
C TRP A 116 0.91 -2.97 -6.63
N LEU A 117 1.73 -2.71 -5.60
CA LEU A 117 1.96 -3.69 -4.53
C LEU A 117 0.65 -4.07 -3.81
N PHE A 118 -0.20 -3.07 -3.51
CA PHE A 118 -1.51 -3.34 -2.92
C PHE A 118 -2.45 -4.03 -3.90
N GLY A 119 -2.51 -3.59 -5.16
CA GLY A 119 -3.33 -4.22 -6.18
C GLY A 119 -2.96 -5.69 -6.39
N TRP A 120 -1.68 -6.01 -6.50
CA TRP A 120 -1.19 -7.39 -6.60
C TRP A 120 -1.56 -8.21 -5.36
N ALA A 121 -1.31 -7.68 -4.16
CA ALA A 121 -1.67 -8.36 -2.92
C ALA A 121 -3.19 -8.60 -2.83
N PHE A 122 -4.02 -7.66 -3.26
CA PHE A 122 -5.48 -7.81 -3.24
C PHE A 122 -5.94 -8.94 -4.17
N GLY A 123 -5.34 -9.06 -5.35
CA GLY A 123 -5.58 -10.20 -6.25
C GLY A 123 -5.24 -11.54 -5.59
N GLU A 124 -4.04 -11.66 -5.01
CA GLU A 124 -3.59 -12.86 -4.28
C GLU A 124 -4.48 -13.20 -3.08
N ARG A 125 -5.16 -12.19 -2.53
CA ARG A 125 -6.04 -12.31 -1.36
C ARG A 125 -7.52 -12.50 -1.70
N GLY A 126 -7.87 -12.53 -2.98
CA GLY A 126 -9.24 -12.71 -3.46
C GLY A 126 -10.10 -11.45 -3.45
N TRP A 127 -9.51 -10.28 -3.24
CA TRP A 127 -10.15 -8.96 -3.34
C TRP A 127 -10.00 -8.41 -4.76
N GLN A 128 -10.55 -9.16 -5.72
CA GLN A 128 -10.33 -8.89 -7.14
C GLN A 128 -10.88 -7.52 -7.58
N ALA A 129 -12.04 -7.11 -7.04
CA ALA A 129 -12.64 -5.83 -7.38
C ALA A 129 -11.75 -4.65 -6.96
N GLU A 130 -11.18 -4.71 -5.76
CA GLU A 130 -10.26 -3.69 -5.24
C GLU A 130 -8.92 -3.70 -6.00
N SER A 131 -8.43 -4.88 -6.40
CA SER A 131 -7.26 -5.03 -7.27
C SER A 131 -7.47 -4.35 -8.63
N ASP A 132 -8.59 -4.67 -9.31
CA ASP A 132 -8.94 -4.14 -10.62
C ASP A 132 -9.17 -2.62 -10.56
N HIS A 133 -9.75 -2.13 -9.46
CA HIS A 133 -9.96 -0.71 -9.26
C HIS A 133 -8.64 0.06 -9.14
N LEU A 134 -7.69 -0.42 -8.32
CA LEU A 134 -6.35 0.18 -8.22
C LEU A 134 -5.60 0.14 -9.54
N ARG A 135 -5.70 -0.97 -10.27
CA ARG A 135 -5.15 -1.10 -11.63
C ARG A 135 -5.70 -0.02 -12.56
N SER A 136 -7.03 0.12 -12.63
CA SER A 136 -7.70 1.11 -13.49
C SER A 136 -7.27 2.53 -13.14
N GLU A 137 -7.31 2.90 -11.86
CA GLU A 137 -6.99 4.25 -11.41
C GLU A 137 -5.51 4.60 -11.60
N CYS A 138 -4.61 3.64 -11.41
CA CYS A 138 -3.20 3.88 -11.62
C CYS A 138 -2.82 3.92 -13.10
N LEU A 139 -3.46 3.13 -13.97
CA LEU A 139 -3.31 3.27 -15.42
C LEU A 139 -3.83 4.65 -15.89
N ARG A 140 -4.94 5.13 -15.32
CA ARG A 140 -5.44 6.48 -15.59
C ARG A 140 -4.47 7.57 -15.13
N LEU A 141 -3.85 7.41 -13.97
CA LEU A 141 -2.84 8.33 -13.45
C LEU A 141 -1.59 8.38 -14.35
N ALA A 142 -1.14 7.23 -14.85
CA ALA A 142 0.05 7.11 -15.70
C ALA A 142 -0.22 7.38 -17.20
N ALA A 143 -1.47 7.66 -17.58
CA ALA A 143 -1.87 7.89 -18.98
C ALA A 143 -1.27 9.17 -19.58
N ASP A 144 -0.69 10.05 -18.75
CA ASP A 144 0.08 11.22 -19.19
C ASP A 144 1.40 10.85 -19.88
N GLY A 145 1.85 9.60 -19.76
CA GLY A 145 3.07 9.08 -20.38
C GLY A 145 4.36 9.59 -19.75
N SER A 146 4.29 10.29 -18.60
CA SER A 146 5.48 10.83 -17.93
C SER A 146 6.26 9.76 -17.16
N PHE A 147 5.57 8.68 -16.76
CA PHE A 147 6.07 7.62 -15.90
C PHE A 147 6.79 8.19 -14.68
N ALA A 148 6.14 9.12 -14.00
CA ALA A 148 6.75 9.81 -12.88
C ALA A 148 6.94 8.90 -11.66
N GLU A 149 7.87 9.25 -10.79
CA GLU A 149 8.18 8.51 -9.56
C GLU A 149 7.00 8.50 -8.59
N TYR A 150 6.35 9.65 -8.44
CA TYR A 150 5.14 9.85 -7.65
C TYR A 150 4.35 11.02 -8.24
N TYR A 151 3.08 11.11 -7.88
CA TYR A 151 2.16 12.12 -8.43
C TYR A 151 1.50 12.90 -7.30
N HIS A 152 1.16 14.15 -7.60
CA HIS A 152 0.37 14.98 -6.71
C HIS A 152 -1.02 14.37 -6.53
N PRO A 153 -1.47 14.12 -5.28
CA PRO A 153 -2.68 13.35 -5.00
C PRO A 153 -3.95 14.04 -5.49
N ILE A 154 -3.98 15.38 -5.49
CA ILE A 154 -5.18 16.19 -5.82
C ILE A 154 -5.23 16.61 -7.30
N THR A 155 -4.09 16.94 -7.92
CA THR A 155 -4.05 17.52 -9.27
C THR A 155 -3.63 16.51 -10.33
N GLY A 156 -3.05 15.37 -9.93
CA GLY A 156 -2.43 14.44 -10.86
C GLY A 156 -1.12 14.97 -11.46
N GLU A 157 -0.58 16.10 -10.97
CA GLU A 157 0.70 16.64 -11.43
C GLU A 157 1.80 15.58 -11.22
N PRO A 158 2.51 15.16 -12.27
CA PRO A 158 3.63 14.24 -12.11
C PRO A 158 4.75 14.93 -11.32
N LEU A 159 5.36 14.26 -10.35
CA LEU A 159 6.43 14.79 -9.49
C LEU A 159 7.65 13.85 -9.43
N GLY A 160 8.72 14.30 -8.77
CA GLY A 160 9.95 13.51 -8.65
C GLY A 160 10.62 13.25 -10.00
N SER A 161 11.33 12.11 -10.09
CA SER A 161 11.94 11.67 -11.34
C SER A 161 10.88 11.37 -12.41
N ARG A 162 11.18 11.72 -13.67
CA ARG A 162 10.41 11.30 -14.85
C ARG A 162 11.02 10.01 -15.40
N GLN A 163 10.28 9.27 -16.23
CA GLN A 163 10.77 8.02 -16.84
C GLN A 163 11.30 7.03 -15.78
N GLN A 164 10.62 6.98 -14.64
CA GLN A 164 11.00 6.14 -13.53
C GLN A 164 10.70 4.68 -13.87
N SER A 165 11.74 3.84 -13.86
CA SER A 165 11.65 2.46 -14.36
C SER A 165 10.55 1.63 -13.70
N TRP A 166 10.37 1.73 -12.38
CA TRP A 166 9.33 0.97 -11.71
C TRP A 166 7.91 1.40 -12.09
N THR A 167 7.70 2.64 -12.53
CA THR A 167 6.39 3.15 -12.92
C THR A 167 6.06 2.59 -14.29
N ALA A 168 7.05 2.54 -15.19
CA ALA A 168 6.93 1.83 -16.45
C ALA A 168 6.67 0.32 -16.25
N THR A 169 7.37 -0.33 -15.32
CA THR A 169 7.12 -1.75 -15.00
C THR A 169 5.70 -2.01 -14.50
N VAL A 170 5.17 -1.14 -13.63
CA VAL A 170 3.78 -1.22 -13.17
C VAL A 170 2.80 -1.16 -14.33
N VAL A 171 3.00 -0.21 -15.26
CA VAL A 171 2.15 -0.08 -16.45
C VAL A 171 2.27 -1.30 -17.36
N LEU A 172 3.48 -1.85 -17.54
CA LEU A 172 3.69 -3.07 -18.32
C LEU A 172 2.96 -4.27 -17.72
N ASP A 173 3.10 -4.52 -16.42
CA ASP A 173 2.45 -5.64 -15.73
C ASP A 173 0.91 -5.55 -15.85
N TRP A 174 0.35 -4.36 -15.74
CA TRP A 174 -1.10 -4.15 -15.80
C TRP A 174 -1.69 -3.95 -17.20
N LEU A 175 -0.89 -3.92 -18.27
CA LEU A 175 -1.41 -3.92 -19.64
C LEU A 175 -1.26 -5.29 -20.33
N HIS A 176 -0.47 -6.19 -19.76
CA HIS A 176 -0.28 -7.55 -20.23
C HIS A 176 -1.10 -8.56 -19.41
#